data_AF-A0A166RNX4-F1
#
_entry.id   AF-A0A166RNX4-F1
#
_cell.length_a   1.000
_cell.length_b   1.000
_cell.length_c   1.000
_cell.angle_alpha   90.00
_cell.angle_beta   90.00
_cell.angle_gamma   90.00
#
_symmetry.space_group_name_H-M   'P 1'
#
loop_
_entity.id
_entity.type
_entity.pdbx_description
1 polymer ?
#
loop_
_entity_poly.entity_id
_entity_poly.type
_entity_poly.pdbx_seq_one_letter_code
_entity_poly.pdbx_strand_id
1 'polypeptide(L)' 'MTDTHDELLQQLNEMQAARGIDPDTRKVIGALSETVHTLGEEIDDLQARVNELEARAAKDERSEDDEKKQAWYSER' A
#
# COMPACT_ATOMS: atom_id res chain seq x y z
N MET A 1 5.67 14.36 -0.82
CA MET A 1 6.52 13.17 -1.05
C MET A 1 6.72 12.86 -2.53
N THR A 2 6.07 13.59 -3.45
CA THR A 2 6.22 13.46 -4.92
C THR A 2 7.58 13.95 -5.44
N ASP A 3 8.16 14.98 -4.81
CA ASP A 3 9.34 15.68 -5.33
C ASP A 3 10.59 14.77 -5.44
N THR A 4 10.74 13.81 -4.53
CA THR A 4 11.88 12.88 -4.53
C THR A 4 11.77 11.82 -5.63
N HIS A 5 10.55 11.39 -5.97
CA HIS A 5 10.31 10.43 -7.04
C HIS A 5 10.58 11.05 -8.40
N ASP A 6 10.13 12.28 -8.61
CA ASP A 6 10.37 13.01 -9.87
C ASP A 6 11.85 13.33 -10.06
N GLU A 7 12.57 13.70 -9.00
CA GLU A 7 14.03 13.87 -9.04
C GLU A 7 14.76 12.57 -9.40
N LEU A 8 14.34 11.42 -8.85
CA LEU A 8 14.92 10.11 -9.16
C LEU A 8 14.64 9.67 -10.60
N LEU A 9 13.42 9.91 -11.10
CA LEU A 9 13.08 9.68 -12.50
C LEU A 9 13.92 10.53 -13.44
N GLN A 10 14.15 11.79 -13.08
CA GLN A 10 15.00 12.68 -13.85
C GLN A 10 16.45 12.19 -13.88
N GLN A 11 17.03 11.83 -12.74
CA GLN A 11 18.38 11.27 -12.65
C GLN A 11 18.51 9.95 -13.44
N LEU A 12 17.50 9.08 -13.36
CA LEU A 12 17.46 7.83 -14.13
C LEU A 12 17.49 8.12 -15.63
N ASN A 13 16.69 9.08 -16.09
CA ASN A 13 16.60 9.44 -17.50
C ASN A 13 17.93 10.04 -18.02
N GLU A 14 18.58 10.89 -17.22
CA GLU A 14 19.90 11.45 -17.52
C GLU A 14 20.99 10.36 -17.60
N MET A 15 21.02 9.41 -16.67
CA MET A 15 21.94 8.28 -16.72
C MET A 15 21.71 7.37 -17.93
N GLN A 16 20.44 7.12 -18.28
CA GLN A 16 20.09 6.30 -19.44
C GLN A 16 20.48 6.99 -20.75
N ALA A 17 20.29 8.31 -20.83
CA ALA A 17 20.75 9.12 -21.97
C ALA A 17 22.27 9.06 -22.11
N ALA A 18 23.02 9.20 -21.01
CA ALA A 18 24.49 9.10 -21.01
C ALA A 18 24.99 7.71 -21.45
N ARG A 19 24.21 6.65 -21.22
CA ARG A 19 24.51 5.28 -21.65
C ARG A 19 24.06 4.95 -23.08
N GLY A 20 23.48 5.92 -23.79
CA GLY A 20 23.04 5.74 -25.18
C GLY A 20 21.79 4.87 -25.33
N ILE A 21 20.97 4.74 -24.27
CA ILE A 21 19.68 4.06 -24.37
C ILE A 21 18.75 4.90 -25.24
N ASP A 22 18.12 4.25 -26.21
CA ASP A 22 17.25 4.94 -27.15
C ASP A 22 16.02 5.56 -26.45
N PRO A 23 15.45 6.64 -27.02
CA PRO A 23 14.34 7.35 -26.38
C PRO A 23 13.09 6.50 -26.11
N ASP A 24 12.81 5.48 -26.92
CA ASP A 24 11.60 4.67 -26.76
C ASP A 24 11.77 3.66 -25.62
N THR A 25 12.94 3.05 -25.48
CA THR A 25 13.27 2.25 -24.30
C THR A 25 13.19 3.07 -23.01
N ARG A 26 13.64 4.34 -23.03
CA ARG A 26 13.54 5.22 -21.85
C ARG A 26 12.09 5.54 -21.48
N LYS A 27 11.21 5.77 -22.46
CA LYS A 27 9.76 5.95 -22.21
C LYS A 27 9.13 4.71 -21.59
N VAL A 28 9.47 3.52 -22.10
CA VAL A 28 8.98 2.25 -21.55
C VAL A 28 9.41 2.09 -20.09
N ILE A 29 10.66 2.40 -19.76
CA ILE A 29 11.15 2.34 -18.38
C ILE A 29 10.44 3.36 -17.48
N GLY A 30 10.21 4.58 -17.97
CA GLY A 30 9.44 5.60 -17.24
C GLY A 30 8.02 5.14 -16.92
N ALA A 31 7.30 4.63 -17.93
CA ALA A 31 5.94 4.09 -17.75
C ALA A 31 5.90 2.90 -16.79
N LEU A 32 6.88 1.99 -16.87
CA LEU A 32 7.04 0.88 -15.92
C LEU A 32 7.25 1.38 -14.50
N SER A 33 8.10 2.39 -14.30
CA SER A 33 8.37 2.97 -12.98
C SER A 33 7.11 3.56 -12.36
N GLU A 34 6.34 4.34 -13.13
CA GLU A 34 5.08 4.93 -12.69
C GLU A 34 4.02 3.86 -12.36
N THR A 35 3.97 2.80 -13.18
CA THR A 35 3.08 1.65 -12.93
C THR A 35 3.44 0.94 -11.63
N VAL A 36 4.73 0.67 -11.39
CA VAL A 36 5.21 0.04 -10.16
C VAL A 36 4.92 0.92 -8.94
N HIS A 37 5.10 2.23 -9.06
CA HIS A 37 4.79 3.16 -7.98
C HIS A 37 3.30 3.13 -7.61
N THR A 38 2.43 3.24 -8.62
CA THR A 38 0.96 3.17 -8.44
C THR A 38 0.53 1.86 -7.79
N LEU A 39 1.07 0.73 -8.26
CA LEU A 39 0.79 -0.58 -7.67
C LEU A 39 1.27 -0.67 -6.22
N GLY A 40 2.39 -0.01 -5.87
CA GLY A 40 2.85 0.10 -4.49
C GLY A 40 1.85 0.81 -3.59
N GLU A 41 1.32 1.96 -4.04
CA GLU A 41 0.29 2.70 -3.29
C GLU A 41 -1.00 1.90 -3.12
N GLU A 42 -1.44 1.18 -4.16
CA GLU A 42 -2.61 0.30 -4.08
C GLU A 42 -2.39 -0.86 -3.09
N ILE A 43 -1.19 -1.43 -3.06
CA ILE A 43 -0.84 -2.49 -2.08
C ILE A 43 -0.89 -1.94 -0.66
N ASP A 44 -0.34 -0.74 -0.42
CA ASP A 44 -0.35 -0.10 0.89
C ASP A 44 -1.79 0.19 1.37
N ASP A 45 -2.66 0.67 0.49
CA ASP A 45 -4.08 0.87 0.81
C ASP A 45 -4.79 -0.46 1.12
N LEU A 46 -4.56 -1.49 0.32
CA LEU A 46 -5.13 -2.83 0.56
C LEU A 46 -4.66 -3.40 1.90
N GLN A 47 -3.38 -3.24 2.25
CA GLN A 47 -2.86 -3.66 3.55
C GLN A 47 -3.51 -2.89 4.70
N ALA A 48 -3.68 -1.58 4.57
CA ALA A 48 -4.37 -0.78 5.57
C ALA A 48 -5.82 -1.26 5.78
N ARG A 49 -6.54 -1.57 4.69
CA ARG A 49 -7.93 -2.09 4.75
C ARG A 49 -8.00 -3.48 5.38
N VAL A 50 -7.05 -4.36 5.09
CA VAL A 50 -6.96 -5.68 5.75
C VAL A 50 -6.77 -5.51 7.25
N ASN A 51 -5.81 -4.67 7.67
CA ASN A 51 -5.57 -4.40 9.08
C ASN A 51 -6.80 -3.82 9.80
N GLU A 52 -7.56 -2.94 9.14
CA GLU A 52 -8.81 -2.42 9.68
C GLU A 52 -9.86 -3.51 9.87
N LEU A 53 -10.03 -4.39 8.87
CA LEU A 53 -10.98 -5.49 8.94
C LEU A 53 -10.61 -6.49 10.04
N GLU A 54 -9.34 -6.84 10.18
CA GLU A 54 -8.84 -7.70 11.25
C GLU A 54 -9.09 -7.09 12.63
N ALA A 55 -8.83 -5.78 12.78
CA ALA A 55 -9.10 -5.07 14.03
C ALA A 55 -10.59 -5.03 14.39
N ARG A 56 -11.47 -4.88 13.40
CA ARG A 56 -12.93 -4.93 13.59
C ARG A 56 -13.38 -6.34 14.00
N ALA A 57 -12.91 -7.38 13.31
CA ALA A 57 -13.23 -8.76 13.64
C ALA A 57 -12.80 -9.12 15.07
N ALA A 58 -11.58 -8.76 15.47
CA ALA A 58 -11.09 -8.99 16.82
C ALA A 58 -11.89 -8.24 17.90
N LYS A 59 -12.45 -7.06 17.56
CA LYS A 59 -13.30 -6.30 18.46
C LYS A 59 -14.68 -6.94 18.60
N ASP A 60 -15.26 -7.42 17.51
CA ASP A 60 -16.59 -8.06 17.52
C ASP A 60 -16.55 -9.38 18.30
N GLU A 61 -15.52 -10.22 18.10
CA GLU A 61 -15.30 -11.44 18.89
C GLU A 61 -15.24 -11.15 20.39
N ARG A 62 -14.52 -10.08 20.77
CA ARG A 62 -14.41 -9.67 22.18
C ARG A 62 -15.74 -9.17 22.75
N SER A 63 -16.54 -8.47 21.94
CA SER A 63 -17.87 -7.99 22.34
C SER A 63 -18.82 -9.15 22.62
N GLU A 64 -18.84 -10.17 21.76
CA GLU A 64 -19.68 -11.36 21.95
C GLU A 64 -19.28 -12.14 23.22
N ASP A 65 -17.98 -12.25 23.50
CA ASP A 65 -17.48 -12.93 24.69
C ASP A 65 -17.83 -12.18 25.99
N ASP A 66 -17.79 -10.84 25.96
CA ASP A 66 -18.17 -10.01 27.10
C ASP A 66 -19.69 -10.02 27.33
N GLU A 67 -20.50 -10.04 26.27
CA GLU A 67 -21.96 -10.20 26.35
C GLU A 67 -22.36 -11.58 26.93
N LYS A 68 -21.72 -12.67 26.48
CA LYS A 68 -21.95 -14.03 27.03
C LYS A 68 -21.61 -14.11 28.51
N LYS A 69 -20.52 -13.47 28.95
CA LYS A 69 -20.15 -13.40 30.37
C LYS A 69 -21.17 -12.62 31.19
N GLN A 70 -21.60 -11.45 30.70
CA GLN A 70 -22.63 -10.65 31.39
C GLN A 70 -23.95 -11.41 31.52
N ALA A 71 -24.40 -12.09 30.47
CA ALA A 71 -25.60 -12.94 30.51
C ALA A 71 -25.49 -14.02 31.59
N TRP A 72 -24.35 -14.73 31.66
CA TRP A 72 -24.10 -15.77 32.66
C TRP A 72 -24.12 -15.26 34.11
N TYR A 73 -23.63 -14.04 34.36
CA TYR A 73 -23.69 -13.43 35.69
C TYR A 73 -25.09 -12.94 36.07
N SER A 74 -25.95 -12.63 35.09
CA SER A 74 -27.31 -12.13 35.33
C SER A 74 -28.36 -13.22 35.58
N GLU A 75 -28.08 -14.47 35.18
CA GLU A 75 -28.95 -15.64 35.41
C GLU A 75 -28.71 -16.36 36.75
N ARG A 76 -27.83 -15.81 37.62
CA ARG A 76 -27.45 -16.39 38.91
C ARG A 76 -27.85 -15.51 40.08
#